data_AF-A0A7X9FI01-F1
#
_entry.id   AF-A0A7X9FI01-F1
#
_cell.length_a   1.000
_cell.length_b   1.000
_cell.length_c   1.000
_cell.angle_alpha   90.00
_cell.angle_beta   90.00
_cell.angle_gamma   90.00
#
_symmetry.space_group_name_H-M   'P 1'
#
loop_
_entity.id
_entity.type
_entity.pdbx_description
1 polymer ?
#
loop_
_entity_poly.entity_id
_entity_poly.type
_entity_poly.pdbx_seq_one_letter_code
_entity_poly.pdbx_strand_id
1 'polypeptide(L)'
;FDWITITGNDAAPFSGKVYSMDVDKDLHYVADGLVTHNCWYAVKGQAHWSGDRKQVTVWNIASKGQDAETIHGTQKPVECMKRPMENNSSPGQAVYEPFSGSGTTIMAAELTGRCCYAMELNPAYVDVAIARWENFTGQKAMREMPHV
;
A
#
# COMPACT_ATOMS: atom_id res chain seq x y z
N PHE A 1 -30.70 -7.06 14.95
CA PHE A 1 -29.64 -6.94 13.93
C PHE A 1 -28.98 -8.29 13.90
N ASP A 2 -29.15 -9.03 12.81
CA ASP A 2 -28.58 -10.37 12.69
C ASP A 2 -27.33 -10.27 11.81
N TRP A 3 -26.18 -10.57 12.40
CA TRP A 3 -24.90 -10.55 11.71
C TRP A 3 -24.72 -11.87 10.96
N ILE A 4 -24.34 -11.79 9.69
CA ILE A 4 -23.99 -12.94 8.86
C ILE A 4 -22.48 -12.94 8.67
N THR A 5 -21.83 -14.04 9.07
CA THR A 5 -20.40 -14.26 8.86
C THR A 5 -20.19 -14.79 7.44
N ILE A 6 -19.25 -14.19 6.69
CA ILE A 6 -18.79 -14.71 5.40
C ILE A 6 -17.29 -15.05 5.52
N THR A 7 -16.83 -16.07 4.79
CA THR A 7 -15.39 -16.32 4.65
C THR A 7 -14.85 -15.51 3.47
N GLY A 8 -13.56 -15.18 3.47
CA GLY A 8 -12.93 -14.39 2.40
C GLY A 8 -13.00 -15.01 0.99
N ASN A 9 -13.49 -16.26 0.87
CA ASN A 9 -13.66 -16.99 -0.38
C ASN A 9 -15.12 -17.04 -0.88
N ASP A 10 -16.09 -16.56 -0.09
CA ASP A 10 -17.50 -16.59 -0.46
C ASP A 10 -17.86 -15.35 -1.30
N ALA A 11 -17.60 -15.41 -2.60
CA ALA A 11 -18.04 -14.38 -3.54
C ALA A 11 -19.54 -14.54 -3.85
N ALA A 12 -20.41 -13.89 -3.07
CA ALA A 12 -21.84 -13.80 -3.35
C ALA A 12 -22.26 -12.32 -3.59
N PRO A 13 -23.15 -12.04 -4.54
CA PRO A 13 -23.74 -10.70 -4.70
C PRO A 13 -24.53 -10.32 -3.44
N PHE A 14 -24.24 -9.16 -2.85
CA PHE A 14 -24.95 -8.63 -1.68
C PHE A 14 -25.56 -7.27 -2.00
N SER A 15 -26.85 -7.06 -1.67
CA SER A 15 -27.50 -5.75 -1.75
C SER A 15 -27.96 -5.30 -0.35
N GLY A 16 -27.33 -4.27 0.20
CA GLY A 16 -27.66 -3.71 1.51
C GLY A 16 -26.67 -2.65 1.97
N LYS A 17 -26.94 -1.98 3.11
CA LYS A 17 -26.00 -1.04 3.73
C LYS A 17 -24.83 -1.82 4.35
N VAL A 18 -23.61 -1.43 4.03
CA VAL A 18 -22.37 -2.01 4.56
C VAL A 18 -21.87 -1.14 5.71
N TYR A 19 -21.53 -1.78 6.83
CA TYR A 19 -20.89 -1.14 7.98
C TYR A 19 -19.54 -1.82 8.22
N SER A 20 -18.50 -1.05 8.47
CA SER A 20 -17.16 -1.58 8.79
C SER A 20 -16.78 -1.11 10.19
N MET A 21 -16.58 -2.07 11.09
CA MET A 21 -15.98 -1.90 12.40
C MET A 21 -15.19 -3.16 12.74
N ASP A 22 -14.22 -3.00 13.66
CA ASP A 22 -13.26 -3.99 14.15
C ASP A 22 -13.70 -5.44 13.95
N VAL A 23 -13.01 -6.14 13.05
CA VAL A 23 -13.24 -7.55 12.74
C VAL A 23 -12.18 -8.35 13.49
N ASP A 24 -12.61 -9.44 14.15
CA ASP A 24 -11.68 -10.42 14.70
C ASP A 24 -10.68 -10.84 13.62
N LYS A 25 -9.43 -11.02 14.04
CA LYS A 25 -8.30 -11.37 13.19
C LYS A 25 -8.73 -12.50 12.24
N ASP A 26 -8.58 -12.24 10.93
CA ASP A 26 -8.87 -13.15 9.80
C ASP A 26 -10.29 -13.08 9.18
N LEU A 27 -11.14 -12.11 9.55
CA LEU A 27 -12.43 -11.87 8.87
C LEU A 27 -12.38 -10.58 8.02
N HIS A 28 -12.84 -10.64 6.76
CA HIS A 28 -12.98 -9.49 5.86
C HIS A 28 -14.41 -9.43 5.33
N TYR A 29 -15.04 -8.24 5.34
CA TYR A 29 -16.28 -8.01 4.61
C TYR A 29 -15.96 -7.60 3.18
N VAL A 30 -16.41 -8.38 2.19
CA VAL A 30 -16.32 -8.06 0.77
C VAL A 30 -17.68 -7.58 0.29
N ALA A 31 -17.71 -6.41 -0.35
CA ALA A 31 -18.84 -5.96 -1.15
C ALA A 31 -18.48 -6.13 -2.63
N ASP A 32 -19.30 -6.88 -3.37
CA ASP A 32 -19.44 -6.78 -4.84
C ASP A 32 -18.15 -6.88 -5.69
N GLY A 33 -17.19 -7.73 -5.30
CA GLY A 33 -15.93 -7.87 -6.03
C GLY A 33 -14.96 -6.68 -5.87
N LEU A 34 -15.26 -5.72 -4.99
CA LEU A 34 -14.38 -4.63 -4.56
C LEU A 34 -13.74 -4.99 -3.23
N VAL A 35 -12.43 -5.24 -3.25
CA VAL A 35 -11.64 -5.38 -2.01
C VAL A 35 -11.40 -3.99 -1.43
N THR A 36 -12.24 -3.59 -0.46
CA THR A 36 -12.06 -2.32 0.26
C THR A 36 -10.96 -2.47 1.30
N HIS A 37 -9.85 -1.76 1.10
CA HIS A 37 -8.82 -1.60 2.13
C HIS A 37 -9.06 -0.28 2.86
N ASN A 38 -9.37 -0.36 4.14
CA ASN A 38 -9.43 0.83 4.98
C ASN A 38 -8.01 1.31 5.29
N CYS A 39 -7.78 2.62 5.16
CA CYS A 39 -6.53 3.26 5.54
C CYS A 39 -6.84 4.37 6.54
N TRP A 40 -6.19 4.33 7.71
CA TRP A 40 -6.29 5.42 8.67
C TRP A 40 -5.30 6.51 8.34
N TYR A 41 -5.78 7.74 8.39
CA TYR A 41 -4.97 8.94 8.22
C TYR A 41 -4.97 9.73 9.52
N ALA A 42 -3.77 10.01 10.03
CA ALA A 42 -3.57 10.78 11.24
C ALA A 42 -2.40 11.75 11.03
N VAL A 43 -2.50 12.92 11.66
CA VAL A 43 -1.45 13.95 11.64
C VAL A 43 -1.10 14.33 13.06
N LYS A 44 0.20 14.44 13.34
CA LYS A 44 0.71 15.08 14.54
C LYS A 44 1.05 16.53 14.24
N GLY A 45 0.37 17.48 14.89
CA GLY A 45 0.57 18.91 14.65
C GLY A 45 -0.31 19.45 13.52
N GLN A 46 0.23 20.36 12.71
CA GLN A 46 -0.52 20.93 11.58
C GLN A 46 -0.42 20.03 10.35
N ALA A 47 -1.58 19.71 9.77
CA ALA A 47 -1.65 18.99 8.51
C ALA A 47 -1.15 19.87 7.37
N HIS A 48 -0.19 19.36 6.61
CA HIS A 48 0.28 19.98 5.39
C HIS A 48 -0.28 19.18 4.20
N TRP A 49 -1.34 19.69 3.61
CA TRP A 49 -1.96 19.10 2.42
C TRP A 49 -1.39 19.76 1.16
N SER A 50 -0.78 18.94 0.29
CA SER A 50 -0.15 19.37 -0.95
C SER A 50 -0.98 19.05 -2.21
N GLY A 51 -2.12 18.37 -2.07
CA GLY A 51 -2.99 17.98 -3.19
C GLY A 51 -3.98 19.08 -3.62
N ASP A 52 -4.77 18.83 -4.66
CA ASP A 52 -5.86 19.73 -5.06
C ASP A 52 -7.12 19.55 -4.19
N ARG A 53 -8.07 20.50 -4.26
CA ARG A 53 -9.35 20.41 -3.54
C ARG A 53 -10.35 19.42 -4.16
N LYS A 54 -9.97 18.67 -5.19
CA LYS A 54 -10.83 17.71 -5.90
C LYS A 54 -10.60 16.27 -5.43
N GLN A 55 -9.60 16.03 -4.59
CA GLN A 55 -9.35 14.71 -4.04
C GLN A 55 -10.50 14.26 -3.12
N VAL A 56 -10.91 13.01 -3.30
CA VAL A 56 -11.93 12.32 -2.50
C VAL A 56 -11.30 11.26 -1.62
N THR A 57 -11.99 10.81 -0.57
CA THR A 57 -11.52 9.77 0.37
C THR A 57 -11.74 8.34 -0.13
N VAL A 58 -12.42 8.16 -1.26
CA VAL A 58 -12.64 6.86 -1.91
C VAL A 58 -11.88 6.83 -3.23
N TRP A 59 -10.93 5.91 -3.37
CA TRP A 59 -10.11 5.80 -4.57
C TRP A 59 -10.43 4.54 -5.36
N ASN A 60 -10.78 4.72 -6.63
CA ASN A 60 -10.91 3.62 -7.57
C ASN A 60 -9.54 3.32 -8.19
N ILE A 61 -8.87 2.28 -7.70
CA ILE A 61 -7.53 1.87 -8.16
C ILE A 61 -7.62 0.46 -8.72
N ALA A 62 -7.20 0.28 -9.98
CA ALA A 62 -7.17 -1.03 -10.60
C ALA A 62 -6.15 -1.94 -9.91
N SER A 63 -6.53 -3.18 -9.61
CA SER A 63 -5.68 -4.13 -8.88
C SER A 63 -4.64 -4.85 -9.75
N LYS A 64 -4.77 -4.80 -11.08
CA LYS A 64 -3.93 -5.54 -12.04
C LYS A 64 -3.38 -4.61 -13.13
N GLY A 65 -2.19 -4.94 -13.66
CA GLY A 65 -1.62 -4.30 -14.84
C GLY A 65 -0.86 -3.00 -14.61
N GLN A 66 -0.55 -2.64 -13.35
CA GLN A 66 0.27 -1.46 -13.05
C GLN A 66 1.78 -1.74 -13.08
N ASP A 67 2.18 -2.99 -12.87
CA ASP A 67 3.54 -3.48 -13.08
C ASP A 67 3.48 -4.59 -14.14
N ALA A 68 4.31 -4.52 -15.17
CA ALA A 68 4.33 -5.50 -16.26
C ALA A 68 4.69 -6.93 -15.81
N GLU A 69 5.17 -7.09 -14.58
CA GLU A 69 5.56 -8.36 -13.96
C GLU A 69 5.05 -8.48 -12.51
N THR A 70 3.74 -8.34 -12.27
CA THR A 70 3.16 -8.84 -11.01
C THR A 70 3.23 -10.37 -10.98
N ILE A 71 4.40 -10.92 -10.64
CA ILE A 71 4.66 -12.36 -10.43
C ILE A 71 3.95 -12.86 -9.15
N HIS A 72 3.61 -11.96 -8.22
CA HIS A 72 2.96 -12.30 -6.97
C HIS A 72 1.52 -11.78 -6.89
N GLY A 73 0.58 -12.69 -6.62
CA GLY A 73 -0.86 -12.41 -6.54
C GLY A 73 -1.31 -11.48 -5.41
N THR A 74 -0.40 -11.02 -4.54
CA THR A 74 -0.69 -10.19 -3.36
C THR A 74 -0.05 -8.80 -3.38
N GLN A 75 0.61 -8.41 -4.47
CA GLN A 75 1.24 -7.10 -4.58
C GLN A 75 0.20 -5.97 -4.59
N LYS A 76 0.29 -5.05 -3.62
CA LYS A 76 -0.57 -3.87 -3.61
C LYS A 76 -0.22 -2.97 -4.80
N PRO A 77 -1.22 -2.36 -5.47
CA PRO A 77 -0.98 -1.36 -6.51
C PRO A 77 -0.14 -0.20 -5.97
N VAL A 78 0.82 0.28 -6.77
CA VAL A 78 1.73 1.37 -6.38
C VAL A 78 0.96 2.66 -6.11
N GLU A 79 -0.10 2.92 -6.90
CA GLU A 79 -0.95 4.10 -6.73
C GLU A 79 -1.54 4.22 -5.31
N CYS A 80 -1.80 3.10 -4.63
CA CYS A 80 -2.32 3.10 -3.26
C CYS A 80 -1.36 3.77 -2.27
N MET A 81 -0.04 3.69 -2.51
CA MET A 81 0.97 4.31 -1.67
C MET A 81 1.44 5.65 -2.23
N LYS A 82 1.44 5.81 -3.56
CA LYS A 82 1.86 7.03 -4.26
C LYS A 82 0.96 8.22 -3.91
N ARG A 83 -0.35 8.05 -4.04
CA ARG A 83 -1.33 9.13 -3.82
C ARG A 83 -1.28 9.76 -2.42
N PRO A 84 -1.33 8.99 -1.31
CA PRO A 84 -1.20 9.59 0.02
C PRO A 84 0.16 10.25 0.23
N MET A 85 1.23 9.71 -0.36
CA MET A 85 2.57 10.31 -0.27
C MET A 85 2.65 11.68 -0.95
N GLU A 86 2.11 11.81 -2.17
CA GLU A 86 2.05 13.08 -2.91
C GLU A 86 1.19 14.12 -2.19
N ASN A 87 0.12 13.68 -1.54
CA ASN A 87 -0.80 14.56 -0.82
C ASN A 87 -0.24 15.12 0.49
N ASN A 88 0.73 14.43 1.11
CA ASN A 88 1.13 14.70 2.51
C ASN A 88 2.63 14.92 2.71
N SER A 89 3.43 14.85 1.64
CA SER A 89 4.87 15.09 1.69
C SER A 89 5.33 15.80 0.42
N SER A 90 6.54 16.33 0.44
CA SER A 90 7.23 16.88 -0.73
C SER A 90 8.39 15.97 -1.17
N PRO A 91 8.82 16.03 -2.43
CA PRO A 91 10.06 15.38 -2.86
C PRO A 91 11.23 15.72 -1.93
N GLY A 92 12.10 14.75 -1.68
CA GLY A 92 13.21 14.83 -0.73
C GLY A 92 12.85 14.51 0.73
N GLN A 93 11.57 14.43 1.08
CA GLN A 93 11.17 14.03 2.43
C GLN A 93 11.23 12.51 2.63
N ALA A 94 11.40 12.13 3.89
CA ALA A 94 11.46 10.74 4.31
C ALA A 94 10.06 10.11 4.45
N VAL A 95 9.95 8.84 4.07
CA VAL A 95 8.79 7.98 4.29
C VAL A 95 9.27 6.78 5.10
N TYR A 96 8.50 6.37 6.10
CA TYR A 96 8.80 5.20 6.91
C TYR A 96 7.81 4.08 6.61
N GLU A 97 8.32 2.88 6.34
CA GLU A 97 7.53 1.69 6.00
C GLU A 97 7.99 0.50 6.86
N PRO A 98 7.29 0.16 7.95
CA PRO A 98 7.72 -0.92 8.83
C PRO A 98 7.37 -2.33 8.33
N PHE A 99 6.57 -2.47 7.26
CA PHE A 99 6.09 -3.76 6.76
C PHE A 99 6.16 -3.81 5.22
N SER A 100 7.37 -3.68 4.66
CA SER A 100 7.51 -3.36 3.25
C SER A 100 7.04 -4.47 2.30
N GLY A 101 7.05 -5.74 2.71
CA GLY A 101 6.65 -6.86 1.87
C GLY A 101 7.38 -6.84 0.52
N SER A 102 6.64 -6.89 -0.59
CA SER A 102 7.19 -6.79 -1.95
C SER A 102 7.59 -5.37 -2.40
N GLY A 103 7.73 -4.43 -1.47
CA GLY A 103 8.32 -3.12 -1.72
C GLY A 103 7.42 -2.08 -2.39
N THR A 104 6.09 -2.20 -2.32
CA THR A 104 5.18 -1.23 -2.98
C THR A 104 5.41 0.22 -2.53
N THR A 105 5.65 0.45 -1.23
CA THR A 105 5.95 1.80 -0.71
C THR A 105 7.32 2.31 -1.16
N ILE A 106 8.31 1.42 -1.31
CA ILE A 106 9.64 1.74 -1.86
C ILE A 106 9.49 2.23 -3.30
N MET A 107 8.71 1.52 -4.13
CA MET A 107 8.43 1.92 -5.50
C MET A 107 7.72 3.28 -5.59
N ALA A 108 6.72 3.49 -4.73
CA ALA A 108 6.00 4.77 -4.68
C ALA A 108 6.92 5.93 -4.30
N ALA A 109 7.82 5.72 -3.34
CA ALA A 109 8.81 6.72 -2.94
C ALA A 109 9.80 7.03 -4.06
N GLU A 110 10.33 6.01 -4.73
CA GLU A 110 11.22 6.17 -5.89
C GLU A 110 10.56 7.02 -7.00
N LEU A 111 9.35 6.63 -7.41
CA LEU A 111 8.57 7.33 -8.45
C LEU A 111 8.27 8.79 -8.12
N THR A 112 8.22 9.12 -6.83
CA THR A 112 7.84 10.45 -6.34
C THR A 112 9.03 11.22 -5.79
N GLY A 113 10.24 10.68 -5.85
CA GLY A 113 11.46 11.33 -5.36
C GLY A 113 11.48 11.54 -3.85
N ARG A 114 10.92 10.61 -3.06
CA ARG A 114 11.04 10.56 -1.60
C ARG A 114 12.04 9.47 -1.19
N CYS A 115 12.62 9.58 0.00
CA CYS A 115 13.48 8.53 0.56
C CYS A 115 12.64 7.60 1.45
N CYS A 116 12.60 6.30 1.13
CA CYS A 116 11.85 5.31 1.92
C CYS A 116 12.79 4.56 2.88
N TYR A 117 12.54 4.67 4.18
CA TYR A 117 13.12 3.84 5.22
C TYR A 117 12.20 2.66 5.47
N ALA A 118 12.49 1.55 4.80
CA ALA A 118 11.68 0.34 4.83
C ALA A 118 12.28 -0.74 5.74
N MET A 119 11.42 -1.52 6.37
CA MET A 119 11.78 -2.73 7.11
C MET A 119 10.93 -3.90 6.63
N GLU A 120 11.57 -5.07 6.54
CA GLU A 120 10.89 -6.34 6.27
C GLU A 120 11.60 -7.43 7.06
N LEU A 121 10.80 -8.28 7.71
CA LEU A 121 11.30 -9.33 8.57
C LEU A 121 11.76 -10.55 7.77
N ASN A 122 11.05 -10.87 6.68
CA ASN A 122 11.32 -12.05 5.87
C ASN A 122 12.35 -11.73 4.77
N PRO A 123 13.55 -12.33 4.81
CA PRO A 123 14.59 -12.07 3.83
C PRO A 123 14.16 -12.32 2.37
N ALA A 124 13.28 -13.30 2.13
CA ALA A 124 12.80 -13.57 0.77
C ALA A 124 11.97 -12.40 0.21
N TYR A 125 11.22 -11.69 1.06
CA TYR A 125 10.50 -10.48 0.64
C TYR A 125 11.43 -9.28 0.47
N VAL A 126 12.52 -9.21 1.25
CA VAL A 126 13.59 -8.22 1.03
C VAL A 126 14.19 -8.40 -0.36
N ASP A 127 14.51 -9.63 -0.76
CA ASP A 127 15.05 -9.94 -2.10
C ASP A 127 14.08 -9.54 -3.21
N VAL A 128 12.77 -9.83 -3.04
CA VAL A 128 11.72 -9.41 -3.98
C VAL A 128 11.66 -7.88 -4.12
N ALA A 129 11.70 -7.15 -3.01
CA ALA A 129 11.67 -5.69 -3.01
C ALA A 129 12.91 -5.09 -3.70
N ILE A 130 14.10 -5.64 -3.41
CA ILE A 130 15.36 -5.24 -4.05
C ILE A 130 15.28 -5.48 -5.56
N ALA A 131 14.96 -6.71 -5.99
CA ALA A 131 14.89 -7.05 -7.40
C ALA A 131 13.89 -6.16 -8.16
N ARG A 132 12.73 -5.90 -7.55
CA ARG A 132 11.71 -5.01 -8.11
C ARG A 132 12.24 -3.58 -8.30
N TRP A 133 12.92 -3.03 -7.28
CA TRP A 133 13.49 -1.68 -7.36
C TRP A 133 14.65 -1.60 -8.36
N GLU A 134 15.55 -2.58 -8.38
CA GLU A 134 16.66 -2.64 -9.34
C GLU A 134 16.15 -2.74 -10.79
N ASN A 135 15.16 -3.60 -11.05
CA ASN A 135 14.57 -3.75 -12.38
C ASN A 135 13.90 -2.46 -12.87
N PHE A 136 13.25 -1.73 -11.96
CA PHE A 136 12.59 -0.47 -12.28
C PHE A 136 13.59 0.67 -12.53
N THR A 137 14.60 0.82 -11.67
CA THR A 137 15.55 1.95 -11.71
C THR A 137 16.74 1.70 -12.63
N GLY A 138 17.07 0.45 -12.92
CA GLY A 138 18.33 0.03 -13.54
C GLY A 138 19.55 0.16 -12.62
N GLN A 139 19.37 0.53 -11.36
CA GLN A 139 20.45 0.67 -10.37
C GLN A 139 20.70 -0.64 -9.63
N LYS A 140 21.79 -0.68 -8.85
CA LYS A 140 22.13 -1.81 -7.99
C LYS A 140 22.01 -1.43 -6.52
N ALA A 141 21.29 -2.26 -5.76
CA ALA A 141 21.15 -2.10 -4.34
C ALA A 141 22.50 -2.30 -3.66
N MET A 142 22.85 -1.36 -2.79
CA MET A 142 24.08 -1.42 -2.02
C MET A 142 23.78 -1.89 -0.60
N ARG A 143 24.49 -2.91 -0.16
CA ARG A 143 24.53 -3.27 1.25
C ARG A 143 25.47 -2.31 1.97
N GLU A 144 24.92 -1.45 2.81
CA GLU A 144 25.73 -0.64 3.71
C GLU A 144 26.42 -1.56 4.73
N MET A 145 27.74 -1.45 4.83
CA MET A 145 28.47 -2.19 5.86
C MET A 145 28.28 -1.49 7.21
N PRO A 146 28.13 -2.23 8.31
CA PRO A 146 28.07 -1.62 9.63
C PRO A 146 29.27 -0.70 9.82
N HIS A 147 29.01 0.56 10.18
CA HIS A 147 30.08 1.44 10.62
C HIS A 147 30.59 0.86 11.94
N VAL A 148 31.84 0.36 11.92
CA VAL A 148 32.54 -0.20 13.08
C VAL A 148 32.91 0.92 14.04
#